data_AF-A0A8H4QM53-F1
#
_entry.id   AF-A0A8H4QM53-F1
#
_cell.length_a   1.000
_cell.length_b   1.000
_cell.length_c   1.000
_cell.angle_alpha   90.00
_cell.angle_beta   90.00
_cell.angle_gamma   90.00
#
_symmetry.space_group_name_H-M   'P 1'
#
loop_
_entity.id
_entity.type
_entity.pdbx_description
1 polymer ?
#
loop_
_entity_poly.entity_id
_entity_poly.type
_entity_poly.pdbx_seq_one_letter_code
_entity_poly.pdbx_strand_id
1 'polypeptide(L)' 'MASITAPFRNSYRYFQRQAHENPVIFYSVIIGAIGPIMAVTIPPIRESMGYKPAEMIPATYPLPNRPRRSTTGYEDP' A
#
# COMPACT_ATOMS: atom_id res chain seq x y z
N MET A 1 -12.04 -29.58 20.53
CA MET A 1 -12.43 -28.59 19.49
C MET A 1 -13.14 -27.34 20.03
N ALA A 2 -13.89 -27.36 21.14
CA ALA A 2 -14.63 -26.19 21.64
C ALA A 2 -13.79 -25.05 22.26
N SER A 3 -12.52 -25.31 22.62
CA SER A 3 -11.64 -24.32 23.29
C SER A 3 -11.21 -23.17 22.36
N ILE A 4 -11.03 -23.43 21.07
CA ILE A 4 -10.48 -22.47 20.11
C ILE A 4 -11.50 -21.36 19.75
N THR A 5 -12.79 -21.67 19.75
CA THR A 5 -13.87 -20.71 19.42
C THR A 5 -14.50 -20.04 20.64
N ALA A 6 -14.21 -20.54 21.85
CA ALA A 6 -14.68 -19.98 23.11
C ALA A 6 -14.43 -18.47 23.30
N PRO A 7 -13.23 -17.90 22.98
CA PRO A 7 -12.99 -16.47 23.16
C PRO A 7 -13.81 -15.58 22.21
N PHE A 8 -14.26 -16.11 21.06
CA PHE A 8 -15.03 -15.35 20.07
C PHE A 8 -16.53 -15.31 20.36
N ARG A 9 -17.01 -16.10 21.33
CA ARG A 9 -18.44 -16.29 21.60
C ARG A 9 -19.15 -15.02 22.06
N ASN A 10 -18.43 -14.09 22.67
CA ASN A 10 -18.96 -12.81 23.17
C ASN A 10 -18.43 -11.58 22.41
N SER A 11 -17.62 -11.76 21.36
CA SER A 11 -16.97 -10.65 20.65
C SER A 11 -17.98 -9.68 20.04
N TYR A 12 -19.08 -10.18 19.47
CA TYR A 12 -20.12 -9.32 18.89
C TYR A 12 -20.76 -8.40 19.92
N ARG A 13 -21.20 -8.96 21.07
CA ARG A 13 -21.78 -8.18 22.17
C ARG A 13 -20.77 -7.20 22.76
N TYR A 14 -19.50 -7.59 22.83
CA TYR A 14 -18.42 -6.71 23.28
C TYR A 14 -18.21 -5.54 22.33
N PHE A 15 -18.12 -5.77 21.01
CA PHE A 15 -17.97 -4.70 20.03
C PHE A 15 -19.19 -3.77 20.00
N GLN A 16 -20.40 -4.31 20.08
CA GLN A 16 -21.62 -3.52 20.20
C GLN A 16 -21.56 -2.62 21.43
N ARG A 17 -21.15 -3.16 22.59
CA ARG A 17 -21.00 -2.39 23.82
C ARG A 17 -19.93 -1.30 23.68
N GLN A 18 -18.78 -1.60 23.11
CA GLN A 18 -17.71 -0.59 22.90
C GLN A 18 -18.12 0.51 21.93
N ALA A 19 -18.91 0.19 20.90
CA ALA A 19 -19.44 1.19 19.98
C ALA A 19 -20.37 2.21 20.67
N HIS A 20 -21.12 1.79 21.71
CA HIS A 20 -22.02 2.67 22.47
C HIS A 20 -21.36 3.34 23.68
N GLU A 21 -20.56 2.62 24.46
CA GLU A 21 -19.92 3.14 25.69
C GLU A 21 -18.70 4.02 25.39
N ASN A 22 -17.87 3.62 24.40
CA ASN A 22 -16.62 4.30 24.05
C ASN A 22 -16.50 4.51 22.53
N PRO A 23 -17.42 5.27 21.91
CA PRO A 23 -17.50 5.38 20.46
C PRO A 23 -16.19 5.90 19.84
N VAL A 24 -15.56 6.89 20.47
CA VAL A 24 -14.33 7.51 19.94
C VAL A 24 -13.21 6.48 19.80
N ILE A 25 -12.97 5.66 20.82
CA ILE A 25 -11.90 4.66 20.81
C ILE A 25 -12.23 3.57 19.77
N PHE A 26 -13.46 3.06 19.79
CA PHE A 26 -13.90 1.98 18.92
C PHE A 26 -13.76 2.36 17.43
N TYR A 27 -14.33 3.50 17.03
CA TYR A 27 -14.28 3.93 15.64
C TYR A 27 -12.89 4.41 15.21
N SER A 28 -12.09 4.99 16.11
CA SER A 28 -10.69 5.36 15.79
C SER A 28 -9.86 4.13 15.41
N VAL A 29 -10.01 3.03 16.15
CA VAL A 29 -9.30 1.77 15.85
C VAL A 29 -9.77 1.17 14.53
N ILE A 30 -11.09 1.16 14.26
CA ILE A 30 -11.63 0.62 13.01
C ILE A 30 -11.15 1.44 11.81
N ILE A 31 -11.30 2.76 11.84
CA ILE A 31 -10.88 3.64 10.74
C ILE A 31 -9.36 3.55 10.55
N GLY A 32 -8.60 3.53 11.64
CA GLY A 32 -7.15 3.34 11.61
C GLY A 32 -6.74 2.00 10.99
N ALA A 33 -7.47 0.91 11.27
CA ALA A 33 -7.20 -0.41 10.72
C ALA A 33 -7.62 -0.55 9.25
N ILE A 34 -8.68 0.15 8.82
CA ILE A 34 -9.13 0.14 7.41
C ILE A 34 -8.02 0.62 6.47
N GLY A 35 -7.22 1.62 6.87
CA GLY A 35 -6.11 2.15 6.05
C GLY A 35 -5.09 1.07 5.62
N PRO A 36 -4.40 0.40 6.55
CA PRO A 36 -3.46 -0.69 6.24
C PRO A 36 -4.12 -1.85 5.49
N ILE A 37 -5.35 -2.22 5.83
CA ILE A 37 -6.09 -3.29 5.12
C ILE A 37 -6.29 -2.91 3.66
N MET A 38 -6.71 -1.67 3.39
CA MET A 38 -6.88 -1.17 2.03
C MET A 38 -5.55 -1.07 1.28
N ALA A 39 -4.48 -0.64 1.95
CA ALA A 39 -3.14 -0.55 1.35
C ALA A 39 -2.64 -1.92 0.84
N VAL A 40 -3.03 -3.02 1.48
CA VAL A 40 -2.66 -4.39 1.06
C VAL A 40 -3.66 -4.99 0.07
N THR A 41 -4.95 -4.75 0.27
CA THR A 41 -6.02 -5.41 -0.53
C THR A 41 -6.33 -4.70 -1.85
N ILE A 42 -6.23 -3.38 -1.90
CA ILE A 42 -6.61 -2.59 -3.08
C ILE A 42 -5.61 -2.74 -4.26
N PRO A 43 -4.28 -2.73 -4.07
CA PRO A 43 -3.33 -2.86 -5.19
C PRO A 43 -3.56 -4.09 -6.08
N PRO A 44 -3.68 -5.33 -5.57
CA PRO A 44 -3.88 -6.50 -6.43
C PRO A 44 -5.23 -6.46 -7.16
N ILE A 45 -6.28 -5.91 -6.52
CA ILE A 45 -7.58 -5.72 -7.18
C ILE A 45 -7.41 -4.75 -8.37
N ARG A 46 -6.72 -3.62 -8.16
CA ARG A 46 -6.51 -2.63 -9.24
C ARG A 46 -5.67 -3.20 -10.38
N GLU A 47 -4.64 -3.99 -10.08
CA GLU A 47 -3.84 -4.68 -11.09
C GLU A 47 -4.68 -5.65 -11.93
N SER A 48 -5.57 -6.42 -11.29
CA SER A 48 -6.50 -7.31 -12.00
C SER A 48 -7.51 -6.57 -12.90
N MET A 49 -7.83 -5.32 -12.57
CA MET A 49 -8.68 -4.44 -13.38
C MET A 49 -7.91 -3.73 -14.51
N GLY A 50 -6.63 -4.06 -14.70
CA GLY A 50 -5.80 -3.52 -15.77
C GLY A 50 -5.08 -2.22 -15.43
N TYR A 51 -5.13 -1.76 -14.18
CA TYR A 51 -4.31 -0.64 -13.75
C TYR A 51 -2.83 -1.05 -13.73
N LYS A 52 -1.98 -0.26 -14.38
CA LYS A 52 -0.53 -0.38 -14.30
C LYS A 52 0.07 0.87 -13.64
N PRO A 53 0.98 0.73 -12.68
CA PRO A 53 1.73 1.86 -12.14
C PRO A 53 2.46 2.61 -13.26
N ALA A 54 2.57 3.93 -13.12
CA ALA A 54 3.38 4.73 -14.02
C ALA A 54 4.86 4.33 -13.90
N GLU A 55 5.59 4.41 -15.02
CA GLU A 55 7.02 4.21 -15.01
C GLU A 55 7.71 5.30 -14.17
N MET A 56 8.81 4.93 -13.50
CA MET A 56 9.54 5.87 -12.67
C MET A 56 10.22 6.92 -13.54
N ILE A 57 9.97 8.20 -13.24
CA ILE A 57 10.66 9.30 -13.92
C ILE A 57 12.17 9.22 -13.64
N PRO A 58 13.02 9.57 -14.63
CA PRO A 58 14.46 9.59 -14.42
C PRO A 58 14.84 10.56 -13.29
N ALA A 59 15.42 10.05 -12.22
CA ALA A 59 15.92 10.86 -11.12
C ALA A 59 17.27 11.54 -11.45
N THR A 60 17.96 11.05 -12.48
CA THR A 60 19.29 11.49 -12.89
C THR A 60 19.37 11.59 -14.41
N TYR A 61 20.44 12.23 -14.90
CA TYR A 61 20.72 12.25 -16.34
C TYR A 61 20.82 10.82 -16.86
N PRO A 62 20.04 10.42 -17.88
CA PRO A 62 20.05 9.07 -18.39
C PRO A 62 21.34 8.82 -19.18
N LEU A 63 22.37 8.32 -18.50
CA LEU A 63 23.59 7.88 -19.18
C LEU A 63 23.30 6.58 -19.95
N PRO A 64 23.58 6.54 -21.26
CA PRO A 64 23.46 5.30 -22.00
C PRO A 64 24.52 4.29 -21.53
N ASN A 65 24.10 3.05 -21.28
CA ASN A 65 25.01 1.95 -20.92
C ASN A 65 25.73 1.43 -22.18
N ARG A 66 26.63 2.25 -22.73
CA ARG A 66 27.44 1.93 -23.91
C ARG A 66 28.87 2.42 -23.76
N PRO A 67 29.87 1.78 -24.41
CA PRO A 67 31.23 2.29 -24.44
C PRO A 67 31.30 3.65 -25.13
N ARG A 68 32.30 4.44 -24.74
CA ARG A 68 32.60 5.72 -25.38
C ARG A 68 32.88 5.50 -26.87
N ARG A 69 32.34 6.40 -27.69
CA ARG A 69 32.67 6.48 -29.13
C ARG A 69 33.36 7.81 -29.36
N SER A 70 34.40 7.83 -30.20
CA SER A 70 35.01 9.08 -30.64
C SER A 70 33.96 9.94 -31.36
N THR A 71 33.96 11.23 -31.03
CA THR A 71 33.09 12.25 -31.63
C THR A 71 33.97 13.22 -32.41
N THR A 72 33.59 13.54 -33.65
CA THR A 72 34.27 14.54 -34.50
C THR A 72 33.31 15.71 -34.77
N GLY A 73 33.85 16.90 -35.09
CA GLY A 73 33.06 18.03 -35.61
C GLY A 73 33.04 19.33 -34.78
N TYR A 74 33.68 19.36 -33.61
CA TYR A 74 33.84 20.56 -32.77
C TYR A 74 35.26 20.64 -32.18
N GLU A 75 36.27 20.32 -33.01
CA GLU A 75 37.68 20.40 -32.63
C GLU A 75 38.14 21.87 -32.65
N ASP A 76 38.97 22.27 -31.70
CA ASP A 76 39.56 23.62 -31.67
C ASP A 76 40.46 23.84 -32.90
N PRO A 77 40.52 25.07 -33.45
CA PRO A 77 41.30 25.39 -34.65
C PRO A 77 42.82 25.31 -34.44
#